data_AF-A0A1S2FD84-F1
#
_entry.id   AF-A0A1S2FD84-F1
#
_cell.length_a   1.000
_cell.length_b   1.000
_cell.length_c   1.000
_cell.angle_alpha   90.00
_cell.angle_beta   90.00
_cell.angle_gamma   90.00
#
_symmetry.space_group_name_H-M   'P 1'
#
loop_
_entity.id
_entity.type
_entity.pdbx_description
1 polymer ?
#
loop_
_entity_poly.entity_id
_entity_poly.type
_entity_poly.pdbx_seq_one_letter_code
_entity_poly.pdbx_strand_id
1 'polypeptide(L)'
;MLAMGFLPANGAGNKSTKAWVRMTTKQSTDAAKKLGYEPTNYTAKNGERIYYNKKTKTYISQDIGSGDGSGPHNGGVWKMAKSPEALNKKDTRMGTYDGNLKRIGD
;
A
#
# COMPACT_ATOMS: atom_id res chain seq x y z
N MET A 1 -12.83 -0.07 -20.66
CA MET A 1 -11.55 -0.30 -19.95
C MET A 1 -11.05 1.04 -19.43
N LEU A 2 -11.00 1.23 -18.11
CA LEU A 2 -10.43 2.43 -17.49
C LEU A 2 -9.46 1.98 -16.39
N ALA A 3 -8.18 1.86 -16.74
CA ALA A 3 -7.11 1.85 -15.77
C ALA A 3 -6.77 3.32 -15.48
N MET A 4 -7.30 3.87 -14.39
CA MET A 4 -6.90 5.17 -13.89
C MET A 4 -6.31 5.00 -12.49
N GLY A 5 -4.98 4.88 -12.46
CA GLY A 5 -4.22 5.29 -11.29
C GLY A 5 -4.25 6.81 -11.24
N PHE A 6 -5.09 7.37 -10.37
CA PHE A 6 -4.99 8.76 -9.91
C PHE A 6 -5.84 8.90 -8.64
N LEU A 7 -5.20 9.21 -7.51
CA LEU A 7 -5.89 9.76 -6.34
C LEU A 7 -6.07 11.27 -6.57
N PRO A 8 -7.16 11.89 -6.09
CA PRO A 8 -7.48 13.28 -6.41
C PRO A 8 -6.44 14.24 -5.82
N ALA A 9 -5.91 15.12 -6.67
CA ALA A 9 -5.05 16.23 -6.28
C ALA A 9 -5.92 17.37 -5.72
N ASN A 10 -5.68 17.75 -4.46
CA ASN A 10 -6.12 19.03 -3.92
C ASN A 10 -4.86 19.82 -3.55
N GLY A 11 -4.62 20.93 -4.26
CA GLY A 11 -3.58 21.90 -3.92
C GLY A 11 -2.82 22.43 -5.13
N ALA A 12 -3.12 23.68 -5.50
CA ALA A 12 -2.38 24.45 -6.49
C ALA A 12 -0.91 24.65 -6.08
N GLY A 13 0.02 24.48 -7.03
CA GLY A 13 1.44 24.79 -6.84
C GLY A 13 2.32 24.19 -7.93
N ASN A 14 3.11 25.04 -8.59
CA ASN A 14 3.84 24.77 -9.82
C ASN A 14 5.22 24.08 -9.56
N LYS A 15 5.72 23.33 -10.57
CA LYS A 15 7.07 22.69 -10.74
C LYS A 15 7.27 21.22 -10.30
N SER A 16 7.18 20.33 -11.31
CA SER A 16 7.95 19.09 -11.56
C SER A 16 8.73 18.36 -10.43
N THR A 17 8.07 17.96 -9.33
CA THR A 17 8.43 16.77 -8.56
C THR A 17 7.13 16.06 -8.21
N LYS A 18 6.92 14.84 -8.69
CA LYS A 18 5.69 14.08 -8.44
C LYS A 18 5.72 13.61 -6.97
N ALA A 19 5.43 14.52 -6.04
CA ALA A 19 5.43 14.25 -4.61
C ALA A 19 4.47 13.10 -4.33
N TRP A 20 4.98 12.05 -3.70
CA TRP A 20 4.13 10.96 -3.26
C TRP A 20 3.18 11.46 -2.17
N VAL A 21 1.91 11.08 -2.27
CA VAL A 21 0.89 11.41 -1.27
C VAL A 21 0.48 10.13 -0.56
N ARG A 22 0.73 10.06 0.76
CA ARG A 22 0.28 8.96 1.63
C ARG A 22 -1.24 8.87 1.58
N MET A 23 -1.77 7.64 1.54
CA MET A 23 -3.22 7.47 1.61
C MET A 23 -3.65 7.70 3.05
N THR A 24 -4.80 8.36 3.22
CA THR A 24 -5.49 8.30 4.50
C THR A 24 -5.98 6.88 4.78
N THR A 25 -6.22 6.53 6.05
CA THR A 25 -6.78 5.23 6.44
C THR A 25 -8.08 4.90 5.71
N LYS A 26 -8.91 5.91 5.43
CA LYS A 26 -10.15 5.71 4.66
C LYS A 26 -9.84 5.30 3.22
N GLN A 27 -8.93 6.01 2.55
CA GLN A 27 -8.55 5.73 1.17
C GLN A 27 -7.88 4.35 1.02
N SER A 28 -6.96 3.99 1.91
CA SER A 28 -6.33 2.68 1.89
C SER A 28 -7.34 1.57 2.17
N THR A 29 -8.31 1.80 3.06
CA THR A 29 -9.40 0.83 3.31
C THR A 29 -10.29 0.64 2.09
N ASP A 30 -10.72 1.72 1.44
CA ASP A 30 -11.56 1.64 0.24
C ASP A 30 -10.82 0.96 -0.92
N ALA A 31 -9.51 1.21 -1.06
CA ALA A 31 -8.67 0.55 -2.07
C ALA A 31 -8.46 -0.94 -1.78
N ALA A 32 -8.18 -1.31 -0.53
CA ALA A 32 -8.03 -2.71 -0.12
C ALA A 32 -9.32 -3.52 -0.34
N LYS A 33 -10.49 -2.93 -0.04
CA LYS A 33 -11.80 -3.56 -0.29
C LYS A 33 -12.03 -3.88 -1.76
N LYS A 34 -11.65 -2.98 -2.68
CA LYS A 34 -11.72 -3.22 -4.14
C LYS A 34 -10.88 -4.41 -4.59
N LEU A 35 -9.84 -4.75 -3.83
CA LEU A 35 -8.95 -5.89 -4.06
C LEU A 35 -9.41 -7.18 -3.33
N GLY A 36 -10.56 -7.14 -2.65
CA GLY A 36 -11.09 -8.27 -1.88
C GLY A 36 -10.45 -8.48 -0.51
N TYR A 37 -9.81 -7.44 0.04
CA TYR A 37 -9.26 -7.45 1.39
C TYR A 37 -10.19 -6.75 2.38
N GLU A 38 -10.27 -7.29 3.58
CA GLU A 38 -11.04 -6.75 4.70
C GLU A 38 -10.12 -6.18 5.78
N PRO A 39 -10.51 -5.11 6.50
CA PRO A 39 -9.71 -4.54 7.58
C PRO A 39 -9.56 -5.54 8.73
N THR A 40 -8.36 -5.61 9.30
CA THR A 40 -8.05 -6.42 10.50
C THR A 40 -7.79 -5.51 11.70
N ASN A 41 -7.74 -6.06 12.91
CA ASN A 41 -7.36 -5.28 14.10
C ASN A 41 -5.85 -5.05 14.25
N TYR A 42 -5.04 -5.51 13.29
CA TYR A 42 -3.59 -5.34 13.32
C TYR A 42 -3.12 -4.06 12.61
N THR A 43 -1.96 -3.59 13.03
CA THR A 43 -1.21 -2.52 12.37
C THR A 43 0.21 -2.98 12.09
N ALA A 44 0.78 -2.50 11.00
CA ALA A 44 2.20 -2.67 10.71
C ALA A 44 3.03 -1.74 11.62
N LYS A 45 4.34 -2.01 11.73
CA LYS A 45 5.27 -1.26 12.59
C LYS A 45 5.28 0.25 12.30
N ASN A 46 4.93 0.65 11.08
CA ASN A 46 4.83 2.03 10.63
C ASN A 46 3.45 2.69 10.88
N GLY A 47 2.57 2.02 11.63
CA GLY A 47 1.23 2.50 11.97
C GLY A 47 0.17 2.27 10.89
N GLU A 48 0.53 1.67 9.74
CA GLU A 48 -0.44 1.38 8.69
C GLU A 48 -1.38 0.25 9.06
N ARG A 49 -2.65 0.38 8.68
CA ARG A 49 -3.63 -0.68 8.91
C ARG A 49 -3.31 -1.90 8.06
N ILE A 50 -3.50 -3.08 8.64
CA ILE A 50 -3.33 -4.35 7.94
C ILE A 50 -4.71 -4.85 7.49
N TYR A 51 -4.77 -5.31 6.24
CA TYR A 51 -5.95 -5.90 5.63
C TYR A 51 -5.69 -7.36 5.30
N TYR A 52 -6.74 -8.19 5.29
CA TYR A 52 -6.64 -9.64 5.07
C TYR A 52 -7.60 -10.10 3.97
N ASN A 53 -7.09 -10.94 3.07
CA ASN A 53 -7.90 -11.60 2.05
C ASN A 53 -8.01 -13.09 2.38
N LYS A 54 -9.24 -13.54 2.65
CA LYS A 54 -9.55 -14.94 3.01
C LYS A 54 -9.30 -15.93 1.87
N LYS A 55 -9.44 -15.51 0.61
CA LYS A 55 -9.26 -16.39 -0.56
C LYS A 55 -7.80 -16.73 -0.79
N THR A 56 -6.93 -15.72 -0.75
CA THR A 56 -5.49 -15.87 -0.98
C THR A 56 -4.70 -16.19 0.29
N LYS A 57 -5.32 -16.02 1.48
CA LYS A 57 -4.69 -16.14 2.80
C LYS A 57 -3.44 -15.27 2.90
N THR A 58 -3.59 -14.00 2.53
CA THR A 58 -2.50 -13.00 2.53
C THR A 58 -2.94 -11.74 3.25
N TYR A 59 -1.95 -11.03 3.77
CA TYR A 59 -2.09 -9.73 4.43
C TYR A 59 -1.45 -8.65 3.57
N ILE A 60 -2.06 -7.46 3.55
CA ILE A 60 -1.46 -6.28 2.93
C ILE A 60 -1.47 -5.07 3.89
N SER A 61 -0.50 -4.18 3.72
CA SER A 61 -0.49 -2.84 4.30
C SER A 61 0.01 -1.84 3.26
N GLN A 62 -0.34 -0.56 3.41
CA GLN A 62 0.13 0.47 2.48
C GLN A 62 1.68 0.51 2.49
N ASP A 63 2.27 0.57 1.30
CA ASP A 63 3.67 0.89 1.15
C ASP A 63 3.88 2.41 1.27
N ILE A 64 4.57 2.81 2.34
CA ILE A 64 4.96 4.20 2.58
C ILE A 64 6.43 4.47 2.24
N GLY A 65 7.11 3.50 1.61
CA GLY A 65 8.54 3.56 1.34
C GLY A 65 9.41 3.50 2.59
N SER A 66 10.49 4.28 2.59
CA SER A 66 11.46 4.39 3.68
C SER A 66 10.90 5.02 4.95
N GLY A 67 9.71 5.65 4.88
CA GLY A 67 9.09 6.33 6.02
C GLY A 67 9.71 7.69 6.37
N ASP A 68 10.66 8.17 5.58
CA ASP A 68 11.30 9.50 5.64
C ASP A 68 10.56 10.57 4.81
N GLY A 69 9.42 10.20 4.21
CA GLY A 69 8.66 11.06 3.31
C GLY A 69 9.05 10.95 1.84
N SER A 70 10.05 10.13 1.48
CA SER A 70 10.40 9.87 0.07
C SER A 70 9.34 9.06 -0.69
N GLY A 71 8.48 8.36 0.06
CA GLY A 71 7.45 7.50 -0.49
C GLY A 71 8.00 6.17 -1.06
N PRO A 72 7.11 5.29 -1.51
CA PRO A 72 7.47 4.02 -2.13
C PRO A 72 8.19 4.24 -3.46
N HIS A 73 9.29 3.53 -3.63
CA HIS A 73 10.04 3.54 -4.86
C HIS A 73 9.27 2.75 -5.96
N ASN A 74 9.34 3.22 -7.20
CA ASN A 74 8.78 2.56 -8.39
C ASN A 74 7.26 2.36 -8.44
N GLY A 75 6.47 3.20 -7.74
CA GLY A 75 5.00 3.12 -7.79
C GLY A 75 4.40 2.00 -6.94
N GLY A 76 5.13 1.54 -5.92
CA GLY A 76 4.60 0.64 -4.90
C GLY A 76 3.41 1.25 -4.17
N VAL A 77 2.39 0.43 -3.94
CA VAL A 77 1.18 0.81 -3.19
C VAL A 77 0.98 -0.11 -2.01
N TRP A 78 1.34 -1.39 -2.14
CA TRP A 78 1.08 -2.41 -1.13
C TRP A 78 2.33 -3.21 -0.78
N LYS A 79 2.51 -3.48 0.51
CA LYS A 79 3.35 -4.54 1.05
C LYS A 79 2.47 -5.77 1.23
N MET A 80 2.91 -6.97 0.82
CA MET A 80 2.15 -8.21 1.03
C MET A 80 2.96 -9.26 1.78
N ALA A 81 2.33 -10.00 2.69
CA ALA A 81 2.95 -11.14 3.38
C ALA A 81 1.95 -12.23 3.79
N LYS A 82 2.46 -13.34 4.35
CA LYS A 82 1.66 -14.46 4.87
C LYS A 82 1.16 -14.30 6.31
N SER A 83 1.71 -13.33 7.05
CA SER A 83 1.22 -12.95 8.39
C SER A 83 1.37 -11.45 8.62
N PRO A 84 0.67 -10.87 9.62
CA PRO A 84 0.85 -9.48 10.02
C PRO A 84 2.31 -9.15 10.40
N GLU A 85 2.98 -10.06 11.10
CA GLU A 85 4.37 -9.90 11.56
C GLU A 85 5.33 -9.90 10.38
N ALA A 86 5.06 -10.74 9.38
CA ALA A 86 5.88 -10.89 8.19
C ALA A 86 5.89 -9.64 7.29
N LEU A 87 4.90 -8.74 7.42
CA LEU A 87 4.90 -7.43 6.76
C LEU A 87 6.00 -6.49 7.29
N ASN A 88 6.53 -6.75 8.49
CA ASN A 88 7.47 -5.85 9.18
C ASN A 88 8.95 -6.16 8.90
N LYS A 89 9.27 -7.24 8.20
CA LYS A 89 10.64 -7.62 7.84
C LYS A 89 10.74 -7.90 6.35
N LYS A 90 11.80 -7.38 5.72
CA LYS A 90 12.03 -7.53 4.28
C LYS A 90 12.08 -9.01 3.87
N ASP A 91 12.89 -9.80 4.58
CA ASP A 91 13.15 -11.20 4.28
C ASP A 91 11.92 -12.11 4.40
N THR A 92 10.87 -11.67 5.10
CA THR A 92 9.62 -12.42 5.28
C THR A 92 8.46 -11.88 4.46
N ARG A 93 8.65 -10.73 3.80
CA ARG A 93 7.65 -10.10 2.94
C ARG A 93 7.63 -10.81 1.59
N MET A 94 6.47 -10.94 0.98
CA MET A 94 6.34 -11.52 -0.37
C MET A 94 6.71 -10.53 -1.48
N GLY A 95 6.69 -9.23 -1.18
CA GLY A 95 7.17 -8.15 -2.02
C GLY A 95 6.44 -6.82 -1.82
N THR A 96 6.84 -5.84 -2.63
CA THR A 96 6.08 -4.62 -2.92
C THR A 96 5.27 -4.81 -4.20
N TYR A 97 4.03 -4.34 -4.19
CA TYR A 97 3.05 -4.49 -5.26
C TYR A 97 2.47 -3.13 -5.65
N ASP A 98 2.08 -3.00 -6.92
CA ASP A 98 1.31 -1.85 -7.40
C ASP A 98 -0.14 -1.88 -6.92
N GLY A 99 -0.94 -0.88 -7.31
CA GLY A 99 -2.34 -0.76 -6.90
C GLY A 99 -3.25 -1.92 -7.35
N ASN A 100 -2.83 -2.75 -8.30
CA ASN A 100 -3.58 -3.90 -8.83
C ASN A 100 -3.01 -5.25 -8.35
N LEU A 101 -2.12 -5.24 -7.35
CA LEU A 101 -1.43 -6.42 -6.84
C LEU A 101 -0.52 -7.11 -7.87
N LYS A 102 0.04 -6.35 -8.83
CA LYS A 102 1.19 -6.81 -9.62
C LYS A 102 2.46 -6.57 -8.80
N ARG A 103 3.29 -7.61 -8.64
CA ARG A 103 4.56 -7.52 -7.90
C ARG A 103 5.55 -6.65 -8.68
N ILE A 104 6.24 -5.74 -8.00
CA ILE A 104 7.20 -4.80 -8.60
C ILE A 104 8.54 -4.71 -7.85
N GLY A 105 8.68 -5.35 -6.68
CA GLY A 105 9.93 -5.28 -5.93
C GLY A 105 9.90 -6.08 -4.62
N ASP A 106 10.99 -5.95 -3.86
CA ASP A 106 11.21 -6.61 -2.57
C ASP A 106 12.02 -5.74 -1.60
#